data_AF-A0A0C9R754-F1
#
_entry.id   AF-A0A0C9R754-F1
#
_cell.length_a   1.000
_cell.length_b   1.000
_cell.length_c   1.000
_cell.angle_alpha   90.00
_cell.angle_beta   90.00
_cell.angle_gamma   90.00
#
_symmetry.space_group_name_H-M   'P 1'
#
loop_
_entity.id
_entity.type
_entity.pdbx_description
1 polymer ?
#
loop_
_entity_poly.entity_id
_entity_poly.type
_entity_poly.pdbx_seq_one_letter_code
_entity_poly.pdbx_strand_id
1 'polypeptide(L)'
;MQRGAVLLGVVALLALWSLAAADLYDWNDQDVRYMALYTQALMTVCARANKYIDNPWSMLSLGAFQEKRLYHGMVNEMVVCLMNYLKRRHQMP
;
A
#
# COMPACT_ATOMS: atom_id res chain seq x y z
N MET A 1 -1.45 -1.54 27.17
CA MET A 1 -1.19 -2.37 25.97
C MET A 1 -2.37 -2.34 24.99
N GLN A 2 -2.78 -1.16 24.51
CA GLN A 2 -4.00 -1.01 23.68
C GLN A 2 -3.74 -0.43 22.28
N ARG A 3 -2.52 0.07 22.03
CA ARG A 3 -2.13 0.68 20.76
C ARG A 3 -1.75 -0.33 19.66
N GLY A 4 -1.38 -1.56 20.02
CA GLY A 4 -0.99 -2.60 19.06
C GLY A 4 -2.16 -3.27 18.33
N ALA A 5 -3.30 -3.45 19.00
CA ALA A 5 -4.47 -4.11 18.42
C ALA A 5 -5.18 -3.24 17.37
N VAL A 6 -5.19 -1.91 17.56
CA VAL A 6 -5.81 -0.97 16.61
C VAL A 6 -5.07 -0.96 15.28
N LEU A 7 -3.74 -1.03 15.30
CA LEU A 7 -2.92 -1.11 14.08
C LEU A 7 -3.13 -2.43 13.32
N LEU A 8 -3.23 -3.56 14.04
CA LEU A 8 -3.53 -4.85 13.42
C LEU A 8 -4.93 -4.89 12.80
N GLY A 9 -5.93 -4.27 13.44
CA GLY A 9 -7.28 -4.17 12.90
C GLY A 9 -7.35 -3.35 11.61
N VAL A 10 -6.65 -2.21 11.55
CA VAL A 10 -6.60 -1.37 10.33
C VAL A 10 -5.82 -2.04 9.21
N VAL A 11 -4.72 -2.74 9.52
CA VAL A 11 -3.94 -3.50 8.53
C VAL A 11 -4.74 -4.69 7.99
N ALA A 12 -5.46 -5.42 8.85
CA ALA A 12 -6.35 -6.49 8.42
C ALA A 12 -7.48 -5.96 7.55
N LEU A 13 -8.09 -4.81 7.92
CA LEU A 13 -9.13 -4.19 7.11
C LEU A 13 -8.59 -3.78 5.73
N LEU A 14 -7.44 -3.10 5.65
CA LEU A 14 -6.81 -2.71 4.38
C LEU A 14 -6.39 -3.92 3.54
N ALA A 15 -5.86 -4.98 4.15
CA ALA A 15 -5.46 -6.20 3.46
C ALA A 15 -6.68 -6.94 2.89
N LEU A 16 -7.74 -7.12 3.68
CA LEU A 16 -8.98 -7.78 3.25
C LEU A 16 -9.79 -6.96 2.25
N TRP A 17 -9.80 -5.63 2.38
CA TRP A 17 -10.47 -4.75 1.41
C TRP A 17 -9.76 -4.78 0.05
N SER A 18 -8.43 -4.80 0.04
CA SER A 18 -7.67 -4.92 -1.21
C SER A 18 -7.99 -6.22 -1.94
N LEU A 19 -8.18 -7.32 -1.21
CA LEU A 19 -8.50 -8.65 -1.76
C LEU A 19 -9.98 -8.76 -2.21
N ALA A 20 -10.93 -8.18 -1.48
CA ALA A 20 -12.33 -8.18 -1.88
C ALA A 20 -12.64 -7.17 -3.02
N ALA A 21 -12.00 -6.00 -2.99
CA ALA A 21 -12.11 -5.01 -4.06
C ALA A 21 -11.31 -5.40 -5.32
N ALA A 22 -10.33 -6.31 -5.20
CA ALA A 22 -9.62 -6.84 -6.35
C ALA A 22 -10.56 -7.53 -7.35
N ASP A 23 -11.53 -8.33 -6.91
CA ASP A 23 -12.50 -8.97 -7.83
C ASP A 23 -13.49 -7.98 -8.46
N LEU A 24 -13.63 -6.79 -7.86
CA LEU A 24 -14.42 -5.66 -8.37
C LEU A 24 -13.54 -4.56 -8.98
N TYR A 25 -12.29 -4.85 -9.35
CA TYR A 25 -11.35 -3.86 -9.89
C TYR A 25 -11.80 -3.33 -11.25
N ASP A 26 -12.73 -2.39 -11.24
CA ASP A 26 -13.19 -1.63 -12.39
C ASP A 26 -12.45 -0.30 -12.43
N TRP A 27 -11.54 -0.16 -13.39
CA TRP A 27 -10.77 1.08 -13.56
C TRP A 27 -11.65 2.30 -13.89
N ASN A 28 -12.86 2.08 -14.41
CA ASN A 28 -13.80 3.17 -14.67
C ASN A 28 -14.42 3.71 -13.37
N ASP A 29 -14.46 2.89 -12.32
CA ASP A 29 -14.86 3.33 -10.99
C ASP A 29 -13.88 4.41 -10.48
N GLN A 30 -14.46 5.50 -10.00
CA GLN A 30 -13.70 6.62 -9.45
C GLN A 30 -13.01 6.21 -8.15
N ASP A 31 -13.62 5.38 -7.32
CA ASP A 31 -13.07 4.94 -6.04
C ASP A 31 -11.85 4.04 -6.24
N VAL A 32 -11.87 3.17 -7.26
CA VAL A 32 -10.71 2.32 -7.62
C VAL A 32 -9.51 3.18 -8.04
N ARG A 33 -9.73 4.24 -8.82
CA ARG A 33 -8.66 5.18 -9.21
C ARG A 33 -8.11 5.95 -8.03
N TYR A 34 -8.97 6.36 -7.09
CA TYR A 34 -8.50 6.98 -5.85
C TYR A 34 -7.71 6.00 -4.99
N MET A 35 -8.14 4.75 -4.89
CA MET A 35 -7.39 3.72 -4.17
C MET A 35 -6.00 3.52 -4.77
N ALA A 36 -5.88 3.47 -6.10
CA ALA A 36 -4.57 3.40 -6.77
C ALA A 36 -3.70 4.64 -6.47
N LEU A 37 -4.27 5.84 -6.54
CA LEU A 37 -3.57 7.09 -6.23
C LEU A 37 -3.07 7.14 -4.78
N TYR A 38 -3.96 6.83 -3.81
CA TYR A 38 -3.61 6.82 -2.39
C TYR A 38 -2.58 5.75 -2.06
N THR A 39 -2.71 4.57 -2.65
CA THR A 39 -1.72 3.48 -2.47
C THR A 39 -0.35 3.91 -3.00
N GLN A 40 -0.29 4.55 -4.17
CA GLN A 40 0.96 5.06 -4.74
C GLN A 40 1.61 6.13 -3.84
N ALA A 41 0.80 7.06 -3.32
CA ALA A 41 1.27 8.08 -2.37
C ALA A 41 1.79 7.43 -1.08
N LEU A 42 1.07 6.46 -0.53
CA LEU A 42 1.47 5.74 0.69
C LEU A 42 2.77 4.95 0.48
N MET A 43 2.91 4.26 -0.65
CA MET A 43 4.15 3.57 -1.02
C MET A 43 5.33 4.55 -1.08
N THR A 44 5.12 5.74 -1.67
CA THR A 44 6.15 6.79 -1.74
C THR A 44 6.60 7.27 -0.37
N VAL A 45 5.64 7.55 0.52
CA VAL A 45 5.93 7.95 1.90
C VAL A 45 6.67 6.83 2.64
N CYS A 46 6.22 5.59 2.48
CA CYS A 46 6.83 4.44 3.12
C CYS A 46 8.27 4.18 2.65
N ALA A 47 8.53 4.28 1.34
CA ALA A 47 9.86 4.14 0.76
C ALA A 47 10.81 5.20 1.33
N ARG A 48 10.38 6.46 1.42
CA ARG A 48 11.14 7.54 2.06
C ARG A 48 11.41 7.25 3.53
N ALA A 49 10.41 6.80 4.29
CA ALA A 49 10.55 6.48 5.71
C ALA A 49 11.57 5.33 5.94
N ASN A 50 11.64 4.38 5.01
CA ASN A 50 12.61 3.29 5.06
C ASN A 50 13.96 3.60 4.37
N LYS A 51 14.12 4.80 3.78
CA LYS A 51 15.30 5.20 3.00
C LYS A 51 15.62 4.24 1.84
N TYR A 52 14.59 3.72 1.17
CA TYR A 52 14.79 2.97 -0.06
C TYR A 52 15.28 3.92 -1.16
N ILE A 53 16.30 3.49 -1.89
CA ILE A 53 16.87 4.26 -3.02
C ILE A 53 15.88 4.27 -4.19
N ASP A 54 15.22 3.13 -4.42
CA ASP A 54 14.31 2.93 -5.52
C ASP A 54 12.85 2.83 -5.05
N ASN A 55 11.96 3.59 -5.71
CA ASN A 55 10.52 3.43 -5.62
C ASN A 55 9.90 3.51 -7.03
N PRO A 56 9.95 2.42 -7.81
CA PRO A 56 9.48 2.41 -9.20
C PRO A 56 8.00 2.80 -9.30
N TRP A 57 7.21 2.49 -8.26
CA TRP A 57 5.78 2.81 -8.19
C TRP A 57 5.49 4.30 -8.30
N SER A 58 6.34 5.18 -7.78
CA SER A 58 6.14 6.65 -7.87
C SER A 58 6.37 7.23 -9.26
N MET A 59 7.06 6.51 -10.15
CA MET A 59 7.34 6.96 -11.51
C MET A 59 6.24 6.56 -12.50
N LEU A 60 5.38 5.62 -12.10
CA LEU A 60 4.25 5.19 -12.93
C LEU A 60 3.16 6.27 -12.95
N SER A 61 2.58 6.50 -14.13
CA SER A 61 1.35 7.29 -14.21
C SER A 61 0.20 6.54 -13.53
N LEU A 62 -0.81 7.26 -13.04
CA LEU A 62 -2.00 6.63 -12.45
C LEU A 62 -2.62 5.61 -13.42
N GLY A 63 -2.67 5.92 -14.72
CA GLY A 63 -3.20 5.03 -15.76
C GLY A 63 -2.51 3.67 -15.88
N ALA A 64 -1.25 3.54 -15.44
CA ALA A 64 -0.56 2.25 -15.44
C ALA A 64 -1.25 1.21 -14.55
N PHE A 65 -1.94 1.66 -13.50
CA PHE A 65 -2.62 0.76 -12.57
C PHE A 65 -3.91 0.17 -13.13
N GLN A 66 -4.41 0.65 -14.29
CA GLN A 66 -5.48 -0.04 -15.02
C GLN A 66 -5.15 -1.53 -15.23
N GLU A 67 -3.86 -1.85 -15.42
CA GLU A 67 -3.42 -3.23 -15.31
C GLU A 67 -3.49 -3.70 -13.85
N LYS A 68 -4.55 -4.45 -13.52
CA LYS A 68 -4.82 -5.02 -12.18
C LYS A 68 -3.58 -5.69 -11.56
N ARG A 69 -2.74 -6.33 -12.38
CA ARG A 69 -1.48 -6.95 -11.92
C ARG A 69 -0.48 -5.94 -11.35
N LEU A 70 -0.33 -4.78 -11.99
CA LEU A 70 0.54 -3.71 -11.50
C LEU A 70 0.00 -3.11 -10.21
N TYR A 71 -1.32 -2.88 -10.11
CA TYR A 71 -1.95 -2.43 -8.87
C TYR A 71 -1.69 -3.42 -7.72
N HIS A 72 -1.93 -4.71 -7.93
CA HIS A 72 -1.66 -5.73 -6.90
C HIS A 72 -0.18 -5.83 -6.53
N GLY A 73 0.72 -5.70 -7.51
CA GLY A 73 2.17 -5.66 -7.27
C GLY A 73 2.53 -4.52 -6.30
N MET A 74 2.01 -3.32 -6.56
CA MET A 74 2.21 -2.16 -5.68
C MET A 74 1.68 -2.39 -4.28
N VAL A 75 0.45 -2.92 -4.14
CA VAL A 75 -0.16 -3.20 -2.83
C VAL A 75 0.67 -4.20 -2.04
N ASN A 76 1.13 -5.28 -2.68
CA ASN A 76 1.95 -6.30 -2.01
C ASN A 76 3.28 -5.72 -1.52
N GLU A 77 3.99 -4.94 -2.35
CA GLU A 77 5.23 -4.29 -1.93
C GLU A 77 5.02 -3.23 -0.85
N MET A 78 3.90 -2.51 -0.90
CA MET A 78 3.52 -1.55 0.14
C MET A 78 3.35 -2.24 1.50
N VAL A 79 2.71 -3.41 1.55
CA VAL A 79 2.58 -4.19 2.79
C VAL A 79 3.96 -4.55 3.35
N VAL A 80 4.88 -5.04 2.50
CA VAL A 80 6.26 -5.35 2.91
C VAL A 80 6.98 -4.09 3.41
N CYS A 81 6.81 -2.96 2.73
CA CYS A 81 7.40 -1.69 3.13
C CYS A 81 6.92 -1.24 4.52
N LEU A 82 5.61 -1.32 4.78
CA LEU A 82 5.02 -0.96 6.08
C LEU A 82 5.51 -1.90 7.19
N MET A 83 5.61 -3.19 6.91
CA MET A 83 6.17 -4.17 7.86
C MET A 83 7.63 -3.85 8.20
N ASN A 84 8.45 -3.50 7.21
CA ASN A 84 9.84 -3.10 7.44
C ASN A 84 9.94 -1.81 8.27
N TYR A 85 9.08 -0.84 8.01
CA TYR A 85 9.00 0.40 8.79
C TYR A 85 8.66 0.10 10.26
N LEU A 86 7.63 -0.71 10.50
CA LEU A 86 7.19 -1.10 11.85
C LEU A 86 8.27 -1.89 12.59
N LYS A 87 8.97 -2.80 11.90
CA LYS A 87 10.06 -3.59 12.46
C LYS A 87 11.23 -2.70 12.88
N ARG A 88 11.67 -1.77 12.04
CA ARG A 88 12.73 -0.81 12.39
C ARG A 88 12.33 0.05 13.59
N ARG A 89 11.08 0.51 13.65
CA ARG A 89 10.54 1.28 14.79
C ARG A 89 10.50 0.49 16.09
N HIS A 90 10.21 -0.81 16.07
CA HIS A 90 10.24 -1.67 17.26
C HIS A 90 11.65 -2.06 17.69
N GLN A 91 12.63 -2.02 16.78
CA GLN A 91 14.03 -2.33 17.06
C GLN A 91 14.84 -1.11 17.51
N MET A 92 14.27 0.11 17.41
CA MET A 92 14.88 1.31 17.98
C MET A 92 14.59 1.34 19.49
N PRO A 93 15.62 1.44 20.35
CA PRO A 93 15.45 1.54 21.81
C PRO A 93 14.70 2.80 22.24
#